data_AF-A0A3B8Z9A7-F1
#
_entry.id   AF-A0A3B8Z9A7-F1
#
_cell.length_a   1.000
_cell.length_b   1.000
_cell.length_c   1.000
_cell.angle_alpha   90.00
_cell.angle_beta   90.00
_cell.angle_gamma   90.00
#
_symmetry.space_group_name_H-M   'P 1'
#
loop_
_entity.id
_entity.type
_entity.pdbx_description
1 polymer ?
#
loop_
_entity_poly.entity_id
_entity_poly.type
_entity_poly.pdbx_seq_one_letter_code
_entity_poly.pdbx_strand_id
1 'polypeptide(L)'
;MKLLNLTTISILGIPFTLIITANAFAQADAYSGVTDSMVLFVENCAVCHGENLEGAVQGTPLSGELRHGDSMGAITSSISRGYETAGMPAWENVFSAAQIRNIAMYILETRANVNYVTSNFDFPLSLPDGEIESELHDFRLVTVIDELDPLPFSIEPLPNERLLLTEKTKGVRIINTNGEKTDLINGTPRAFDDIYRLATRLDIERGMGWLFDIVLHPNYDDNGWIYLYFGDRCNDCNVISRETGRSVSMNKLVRGKIMGQEWTEEETIWQAKMEHYGPAGDVGAGGRVAFDNYGHVYFSVGMKGGSNHRGIQDLSTPYGKVHRVNDDGSVPRDNPFADRDDVYRSIYTYGHRSPQGLEFDKS
;
A
#
# COMPACT_ATOMS: atom_id res chain seq x y z
N MET A 1 -18.10 74.16 16.47
CA MET A 1 -18.80 74.16 15.16
C MET A 1 -17.74 74.04 14.07
N LYS A 2 -17.90 73.10 13.12
CA LYS A 2 -16.98 72.67 12.02
C LYS A 2 -15.88 71.66 12.46
N LEU A 3 -16.14 70.36 12.36
CA LEU A 3 -16.07 69.43 11.20
C LEU A 3 -14.65 68.90 10.95
N LEU A 4 -14.44 67.64 11.37
CA LEU A 4 -13.29 66.80 11.04
C LEU A 4 -13.32 66.42 9.55
N ASN A 5 -12.20 66.61 8.85
CA ASN A 5 -11.98 66.05 7.52
C ASN A 5 -11.49 64.61 7.63
N LEU A 6 -12.32 63.66 7.16
CA LEU A 6 -11.91 62.29 6.88
C LEU A 6 -11.07 62.26 5.60
N THR A 7 -9.83 61.80 5.71
CA THR A 7 -9.02 61.35 4.57
C THR A 7 -9.49 59.97 4.12
N THR A 8 -9.99 59.91 2.89
CA THR A 8 -10.42 58.70 2.18
C THR A 8 -9.22 57.78 1.92
N ILE A 9 -9.22 56.59 2.52
CA ILE A 9 -8.34 55.47 2.14
C ILE A 9 -9.09 54.67 1.06
N SER A 10 -8.61 54.73 -0.17
CA SER A 10 -9.08 53.88 -1.26
C SER A 10 -8.59 52.44 -1.04
N ILE A 11 -9.48 51.54 -0.65
CA ILE A 11 -9.23 50.10 -0.64
C ILE A 11 -9.36 49.61 -2.08
N LEU A 12 -8.22 49.32 -2.73
CA LEU A 12 -8.18 48.59 -3.99
C LEU A 12 -8.53 47.13 -3.69
N GLY A 13 -9.80 46.74 -3.85
CA GLY A 13 -10.22 45.34 -3.80
C GLY A 13 -9.72 44.62 -5.04
N ILE A 14 -8.66 43.82 -4.90
CA ILE A 14 -8.27 42.85 -5.92
C ILE A 14 -9.26 41.68 -5.82
N PRO A 15 -10.03 41.35 -6.87
CA PRO A 15 -10.89 40.18 -6.83
C PRO A 15 -10.00 38.95 -6.81
N PHE A 16 -10.01 38.22 -5.71
CA PHE A 16 -9.40 36.90 -5.57
C PHE A 16 -10.19 35.95 -6.48
N THR A 17 -9.84 35.92 -7.77
CA THR A 17 -10.35 34.93 -8.70
C THR A 17 -9.65 33.64 -8.33
N LEU A 18 -10.37 32.76 -7.63
CA LEU A 18 -9.99 31.37 -7.45
C LEU A 18 -9.80 30.76 -8.85
N ILE A 19 -8.56 30.71 -9.33
CA ILE A 19 -8.20 29.81 -10.41
C ILE A 19 -8.10 28.43 -9.76
N ILE A 20 -9.26 27.84 -9.53
CA ILE A 20 -9.40 26.41 -9.31
C ILE A 20 -8.96 25.77 -10.63
N THR A 21 -7.78 25.17 -10.63
CA THR A 21 -7.31 24.39 -11.77
C THR A 21 -8.25 23.20 -11.94
N ALA A 22 -8.94 23.13 -13.07
CA ALA A 22 -9.86 22.05 -13.44
C ALA A 22 -9.24 20.64 -13.35
N ASN A 23 -7.90 20.53 -13.31
CA ASN A 23 -7.18 19.27 -13.16
C ASN A 23 -7.28 18.65 -11.75
N ALA A 24 -7.55 19.42 -10.69
CA ALA A 24 -7.75 18.87 -9.35
C ALA A 24 -9.12 18.18 -9.18
N PHE A 25 -10.14 18.64 -9.92
CA PHE A 25 -11.46 18.01 -9.97
C PHE A 25 -11.44 16.75 -10.83
N ALA A 26 -10.78 16.79 -11.99
CA ALA A 26 -10.70 15.63 -12.90
C ALA A 26 -10.04 14.39 -12.27
N GLN A 27 -9.13 14.57 -11.31
CA GLN A 27 -8.43 13.47 -10.64
C GLN A 27 -9.16 12.98 -9.37
N ALA A 28 -9.97 13.82 -8.73
CA ALA A 28 -10.96 13.39 -7.76
C ALA A 28 -12.08 12.56 -8.42
N ASP A 29 -12.48 12.93 -9.64
CA ASP A 29 -13.47 12.19 -10.44
C ASP A 29 -12.96 10.80 -10.90
N ALA A 30 -11.64 10.64 -11.09
CA ALA A 30 -11.04 9.34 -11.41
C ALA A 30 -11.01 8.38 -10.22
N TYR A 31 -10.91 8.90 -8.98
CA TYR A 31 -11.04 8.12 -7.74
C TYR A 31 -12.52 7.92 -7.36
N SER A 32 -13.40 8.84 -7.77
CA SER A 32 -14.85 8.72 -7.59
C SER A 32 -15.47 7.74 -8.58
N GLY A 33 -14.92 7.55 -9.79
CA GLY A 33 -15.52 6.70 -10.82
C GLY A 33 -15.84 5.25 -10.40
N VAL A 34 -15.03 4.65 -9.50
CA VAL A 34 -15.24 3.29 -8.98
C VAL A 34 -16.29 3.27 -7.86
N THR A 35 -16.24 4.22 -6.91
CA THR A 35 -17.29 4.38 -5.89
C THR A 35 -18.62 4.83 -6.48
N ASP A 36 -18.60 5.62 -7.53
CA ASP A 36 -19.77 6.15 -8.23
C ASP A 36 -20.44 5.05 -9.03
N SER A 37 -19.68 4.15 -9.66
CA SER A 37 -20.23 3.01 -10.40
C SER A 37 -21.07 2.07 -9.52
N MET A 38 -20.55 1.78 -8.32
CA MET A 38 -21.24 0.96 -7.33
C MET A 38 -22.45 1.68 -6.77
N VAL A 39 -22.33 2.97 -6.41
CA VAL A 39 -23.46 3.76 -5.90
C VAL A 39 -24.56 3.83 -6.96
N LEU A 40 -24.21 4.11 -8.21
CA LEU A 40 -25.14 4.11 -9.34
C LEU A 40 -25.82 2.75 -9.50
N PHE A 41 -25.08 1.63 -9.41
CA PHE A 41 -25.68 0.30 -9.49
C PHE A 41 -26.60 0.01 -8.30
N VAL A 42 -26.18 0.32 -7.06
CA VAL A 42 -26.97 0.03 -5.85
C VAL A 42 -28.25 0.86 -5.82
N GLU A 43 -28.18 2.14 -6.14
CA GLU A 43 -29.34 3.04 -6.11
C GLU A 43 -30.37 2.73 -7.21
N ASN A 44 -29.95 2.10 -8.31
CA ASN A 44 -30.78 2.02 -9.53
C ASN A 44 -31.04 0.59 -10.02
N CYS A 45 -30.11 -0.33 -9.80
CA CYS A 45 -30.13 -1.68 -10.37
C CYS A 45 -30.28 -2.79 -9.31
N ALA A 46 -29.79 -2.57 -8.08
CA ALA A 46 -29.80 -3.60 -7.03
C ALA A 46 -31.21 -4.02 -6.58
N VAL A 47 -32.23 -3.19 -6.77
CA VAL A 47 -33.64 -3.55 -6.49
C VAL A 47 -34.09 -4.79 -7.27
N CYS A 48 -33.50 -5.03 -8.45
CA CYS A 48 -33.77 -6.20 -9.30
C CYS A 48 -32.64 -7.24 -9.21
N HIS A 49 -31.39 -6.78 -9.14
CA HIS A 49 -30.22 -7.63 -9.31
C HIS A 49 -29.49 -7.99 -8.02
N GLY A 50 -29.91 -7.46 -6.87
CA GLY A 50 -29.21 -7.61 -5.58
C GLY A 50 -27.97 -6.72 -5.49
N GLU A 51 -27.54 -6.37 -4.28
CA GLU A 51 -26.35 -5.52 -4.09
C GLU A 51 -25.04 -6.23 -4.50
N ASN A 52 -25.04 -7.56 -4.48
CA ASN A 52 -23.92 -8.44 -4.82
C ASN A 52 -24.23 -9.31 -6.04
N LEU A 53 -25.14 -8.88 -6.90
CA LEU A 53 -25.57 -9.58 -8.12
C LEU A 53 -26.30 -10.92 -7.88
N GLU A 54 -26.72 -11.19 -6.66
CA GLU A 54 -27.41 -12.41 -6.21
C GLU A 54 -28.88 -12.48 -6.66
N GLY A 55 -29.40 -11.40 -7.23
CA GLY A 55 -30.79 -11.24 -7.61
C GLY A 55 -31.66 -10.77 -6.44
N ALA A 56 -32.83 -10.25 -6.77
CA ALA A 56 -33.83 -9.83 -5.80
C ALA A 56 -35.21 -10.33 -6.21
N VAL A 57 -36.21 -10.18 -5.34
CA VAL A 57 -37.61 -10.61 -5.60
C VAL A 57 -38.16 -10.03 -6.91
N GLN A 58 -37.69 -8.85 -7.32
CA GLN A 58 -38.17 -8.14 -8.50
C GLN A 58 -37.34 -8.37 -9.77
N GLY A 59 -36.29 -9.19 -9.72
CA GLY A 59 -35.41 -9.37 -10.87
C GLY A 59 -34.57 -10.64 -10.84
N THR A 60 -33.55 -10.68 -11.69
CA THR A 60 -32.72 -11.87 -11.90
C THR A 60 -31.31 -11.65 -11.38
N PRO A 61 -30.63 -12.72 -10.90
CA PRO A 61 -29.22 -12.63 -10.55
C PRO A 61 -28.38 -12.27 -11.77
N LEU A 62 -27.37 -11.44 -11.55
CA LEU A 62 -26.33 -11.16 -12.53
C LEU A 62 -25.04 -11.92 -12.20
N SER A 63 -25.01 -12.83 -11.22
CA SER A 63 -23.84 -13.64 -10.88
C SER A 63 -23.72 -14.93 -11.71
N GLY A 64 -24.80 -15.42 -12.32
CA GLY A 64 -24.84 -16.67 -13.10
C GLY A 64 -24.61 -16.49 -14.61
N GLU A 65 -25.05 -17.44 -15.42
CA GLU A 65 -24.98 -17.32 -16.89
C GLU A 65 -25.91 -16.19 -17.39
N LEU A 66 -25.37 -15.28 -18.20
CA LEU A 66 -26.13 -14.13 -18.71
C LEU A 66 -26.73 -14.42 -20.08
N ARG A 67 -28.05 -14.25 -20.21
CA ARG A 67 -28.80 -14.50 -21.45
C ARG A 67 -28.37 -13.65 -22.65
N HIS A 68 -27.79 -12.48 -22.38
CA HIS A 68 -27.46 -11.49 -23.41
C HIS A 68 -25.95 -11.30 -23.58
N GLY A 69 -25.15 -12.22 -23.04
CA GLY A 69 -23.70 -12.17 -23.06
C GLY A 69 -23.09 -11.44 -21.87
N ASP A 70 -21.83 -11.74 -21.61
CA ASP A 70 -21.05 -11.28 -20.45
C ASP A 70 -19.78 -10.52 -20.86
N SER A 71 -19.71 -10.04 -22.10
CA SER A 71 -18.68 -9.09 -22.51
C SER A 71 -19.03 -7.67 -22.05
N MET A 72 -18.03 -6.80 -21.91
CA MET A 72 -18.22 -5.36 -21.65
C MET A 72 -19.22 -4.73 -22.64
N GLY A 73 -19.13 -5.09 -23.92
CA GLY A 73 -20.05 -4.60 -24.95
C GLY A 73 -21.48 -5.10 -24.77
N ALA A 74 -21.66 -6.37 -24.39
CA ALA A 74 -22.96 -6.99 -24.15
C ALA A 74 -23.68 -6.38 -22.94
N ILE A 75 -22.96 -6.20 -21.82
CA ILE A 75 -23.52 -5.63 -20.60
C ILE A 75 -23.83 -4.14 -20.78
N THR A 76 -22.92 -3.37 -21.39
CA THR A 76 -23.17 -1.96 -21.74
C THR A 76 -24.42 -1.82 -22.61
N SER A 77 -24.57 -2.69 -23.63
CA SER A 77 -25.74 -2.67 -24.53
C SER A 77 -27.04 -3.04 -23.81
N SER A 78 -26.95 -3.95 -22.84
CA SER A 78 -28.09 -4.39 -22.02
C SER A 78 -28.57 -3.28 -21.08
N ILE A 79 -27.65 -2.56 -20.43
CA ILE A 79 -27.98 -1.41 -19.58
C ILE A 79 -28.52 -0.24 -20.41
N SER A 80 -27.87 0.07 -21.53
CA SER A 80 -28.26 1.20 -22.41
C SER A 80 -29.69 1.05 -22.90
N ARG A 81 -29.99 -0.08 -23.55
CA ARG A 81 -31.26 -0.30 -24.26
C ARG A 81 -32.35 -0.93 -23.41
N GLY A 82 -32.00 -1.54 -22.28
CA GLY A 82 -32.92 -2.31 -21.47
C GLY A 82 -33.54 -3.49 -22.22
N TYR A 83 -34.47 -4.16 -21.53
CA TYR A 83 -35.34 -5.20 -22.06
C TYR A 83 -36.74 -5.01 -21.46
N GLU A 84 -37.52 -4.09 -22.05
CA GLU A 84 -38.81 -3.68 -21.49
C GLU A 84 -39.78 -4.86 -21.27
N THR A 85 -39.79 -5.83 -22.19
CA THR A 85 -40.62 -7.04 -22.08
C THR A 85 -40.22 -7.94 -20.91
N ALA A 86 -38.98 -7.83 -20.43
CA ALA A 86 -38.46 -8.54 -19.27
C ALA A 86 -38.46 -7.67 -18.01
N GLY A 87 -39.03 -6.45 -18.06
CA GLY A 87 -39.11 -5.54 -16.93
C GLY A 87 -37.83 -4.75 -16.64
N MET A 88 -36.83 -4.78 -17.53
CA MET A 88 -35.61 -3.99 -17.39
C MET A 88 -35.74 -2.71 -18.25
N PRO A 89 -35.84 -1.51 -17.66
CA PRO A 89 -35.94 -0.27 -18.44
C PRO A 89 -34.62 0.08 -19.15
N ALA A 90 -34.71 0.91 -20.18
CA ALA A 90 -33.54 1.50 -20.84
C ALA A 90 -32.95 2.63 -20.00
N TRP A 91 -31.63 2.62 -19.78
CA TRP A 91 -30.95 3.61 -18.93
C TRP A 91 -30.19 4.68 -19.70
N GLU A 92 -30.14 4.61 -21.04
CA GLU A 92 -29.43 5.59 -21.88
C GLU A 92 -29.98 7.01 -21.80
N ASN A 93 -31.22 7.19 -21.34
CA ASN A 93 -31.84 8.49 -21.11
C ASN A 93 -31.63 9.03 -19.68
N VAL A 94 -31.06 8.20 -18.79
CA VAL A 94 -30.84 8.51 -17.37
C VAL A 94 -29.34 8.66 -17.07
N PHE A 95 -28.51 7.79 -17.65
CA PHE A 95 -27.07 7.76 -17.45
C PHE A 95 -26.31 8.13 -18.72
N SER A 96 -25.19 8.83 -18.56
CA SER A 96 -24.23 9.03 -19.63
C SER A 96 -23.60 7.70 -20.08
N ALA A 97 -23.08 7.65 -21.30
CA ALA A 97 -22.35 6.48 -21.81
C ALA A 97 -21.13 6.10 -20.93
N ALA A 98 -20.51 7.06 -20.25
CA ALA A 98 -19.44 6.79 -19.29
C ALA A 98 -19.97 6.09 -18.03
N GLN A 99 -21.09 6.57 -17.47
CA GLN A 99 -21.74 5.94 -16.31
C GLN A 99 -22.24 4.53 -16.63
N ILE A 100 -22.83 4.31 -17.80
CA ILE A 100 -23.27 2.97 -18.23
C ILE A 100 -22.08 2.00 -18.32
N ARG A 101 -20.95 2.44 -18.90
CA ARG A 101 -19.72 1.63 -18.95
C ARG A 101 -19.16 1.34 -17.56
N ASN A 102 -19.20 2.31 -16.66
CA ASN A 102 -18.74 2.13 -15.29
C ASN A 102 -19.61 1.13 -14.52
N ILE A 103 -20.94 1.19 -14.68
CA ILE A 103 -21.86 0.19 -14.10
C ILE A 103 -21.59 -1.20 -14.71
N ALA A 104 -21.35 -1.30 -16.02
CA ALA A 104 -21.00 -2.56 -16.67
C ALA A 104 -19.67 -3.14 -16.13
N MET A 105 -18.68 -2.28 -15.87
CA MET A 105 -17.40 -2.66 -15.26
C MET A 105 -17.61 -3.22 -13.85
N TYR A 106 -18.39 -2.52 -13.01
CA TYR A 106 -18.75 -3.00 -11.68
C TYR A 106 -19.41 -4.40 -11.72
N ILE A 107 -20.38 -4.60 -12.62
CA ILE A 107 -21.04 -5.91 -12.78
C ILE A 107 -20.02 -6.99 -13.15
N LEU A 108 -19.11 -6.72 -14.09
CA LEU A 108 -18.09 -7.69 -14.52
C LEU A 108 -17.09 -8.03 -13.42
N GLU A 109 -16.63 -7.04 -12.68
CA GLU A 109 -15.71 -7.22 -11.56
C GLU A 109 -16.34 -8.06 -10.46
N THR A 110 -17.56 -7.72 -10.04
CA THR A 110 -18.31 -8.51 -9.04
C THR A 110 -18.62 -9.93 -9.53
N ARG A 111 -18.95 -10.10 -10.82
CA ARG A 111 -19.17 -11.43 -11.45
C ARG A 111 -17.94 -12.31 -11.46
N ALA A 112 -16.76 -11.73 -11.70
CA ALA A 112 -15.50 -12.46 -11.70
C ALA A 112 -15.08 -12.89 -10.27
N ASN A 113 -15.93 -12.64 -9.27
CA ASN A 113 -15.60 -12.71 -7.84
C ASN A 113 -14.36 -11.85 -7.49
N VAL A 114 -14.04 -10.90 -8.38
CA VAL A 114 -13.10 -9.84 -8.15
C VAL A 114 -13.92 -8.71 -7.58
N ASN A 115 -14.49 -8.89 -6.39
CA ASN A 115 -14.72 -7.70 -5.60
C ASN A 115 -13.34 -7.08 -5.46
N TYR A 116 -13.19 -5.77 -5.71
CA TYR A 116 -11.93 -5.02 -5.60
C TYR A 116 -11.26 -5.12 -4.20
N VAL A 117 -11.82 -5.97 -3.35
CA VAL A 117 -11.62 -6.11 -1.92
C VAL A 117 -11.64 -7.57 -1.45
N THR A 118 -12.26 -8.52 -2.16
CA THR A 118 -12.13 -9.93 -1.79
C THR A 118 -10.84 -10.43 -2.40
N SER A 119 -9.76 -10.31 -1.63
CA SER A 119 -8.69 -11.29 -1.70
C SER A 119 -9.35 -12.67 -1.68
N ASN A 120 -9.17 -13.47 -2.72
CA ASN A 120 -9.68 -14.84 -2.81
C ASN A 120 -8.92 -15.75 -1.82
N PHE A 121 -8.94 -15.43 -0.52
CA PHE A 121 -8.22 -16.15 0.53
C PHE A 121 -8.69 -17.60 0.67
N ASP A 122 -9.95 -17.88 0.29
CA ASP A 122 -10.57 -19.19 0.44
C ASP A 122 -10.53 -20.05 -0.85
N PHE A 123 -9.96 -19.53 -1.95
CA PHE A 123 -9.81 -20.34 -3.15
C PHE A 123 -8.59 -21.25 -3.00
N PRO A 124 -8.72 -22.58 -3.14
CA PRO A 124 -7.56 -23.46 -3.05
C PRO A 124 -6.56 -23.08 -4.14
N LEU A 125 -5.33 -22.76 -3.71
CA LEU A 125 -4.24 -22.48 -4.63
C LEU A 125 -3.94 -23.75 -5.42
N SER A 126 -4.26 -23.74 -6.71
CA SER A 126 -3.84 -24.81 -7.62
C SER A 126 -2.61 -24.32 -8.38
N LEU A 127 -1.46 -24.95 -8.11
CA LEU A 127 -0.25 -24.71 -8.89
C LEU A 127 -0.35 -25.51 -10.21
N PRO A 128 0.06 -24.96 -11.36
CA PRO A 128 0.14 -25.71 -12.59
C PRO A 128 1.16 -26.85 -12.44
N ASP A 129 0.80 -28.04 -12.91
CA ASP A 129 1.75 -29.15 -13.02
C ASP A 129 2.66 -28.92 -14.24
N GLY A 130 3.97 -29.05 -14.03
CA GLY A 130 4.95 -29.02 -15.11
C GLY A 130 5.54 -27.65 -15.40
N GLU A 131 5.99 -27.48 -16.65
CA GLU A 131 6.69 -26.31 -17.13
C GLU A 131 5.70 -25.26 -17.65
N ILE A 132 5.95 -24.01 -17.29
CA ILE A 132 5.21 -22.82 -17.70
C ILE A 132 6.10 -22.07 -18.67
N GLU A 133 5.70 -22.04 -19.94
CA GLU A 133 6.41 -21.30 -20.98
C GLU A 133 6.22 -19.79 -20.79
N SER A 134 7.29 -19.01 -20.95
CA SER A 134 7.23 -17.54 -20.92
C SER A 134 8.08 -16.90 -22.02
N GLU A 135 7.93 -15.60 -22.24
CA GLU A 135 8.66 -14.89 -23.31
C GLU A 135 10.19 -14.93 -23.14
N LEU A 136 10.67 -15.03 -21.89
CA LEU A 136 12.11 -14.97 -21.60
C LEU A 136 12.67 -16.30 -21.11
N HIS A 137 12.01 -16.94 -20.14
CA HIS A 137 12.49 -18.15 -19.49
C HIS A 137 11.31 -19.06 -19.13
N ASP A 138 11.42 -20.34 -19.47
CA ASP A 138 10.46 -21.33 -19.00
C ASP A 138 10.72 -21.60 -17.50
N PHE A 139 9.64 -21.78 -16.73
CA PHE A 139 9.74 -21.96 -15.27
C PHE A 139 8.74 -22.97 -14.74
N ARG A 140 8.99 -23.50 -13.54
CA ARG A 140 8.05 -24.35 -12.81
C ARG A 140 7.79 -23.79 -11.43
N LEU A 141 6.58 -23.98 -10.91
CA LEU A 141 6.27 -23.64 -9.52
C LEU A 141 6.56 -24.84 -8.63
N VAL A 142 7.39 -24.64 -7.61
CA VAL A 142 7.74 -25.68 -6.62
C VAL A 142 7.42 -25.14 -5.24
N THR A 143 6.56 -25.85 -4.51
CA THR A 143 6.27 -25.54 -3.12
C THR A 143 7.49 -25.87 -2.26
N VAL A 144 8.03 -24.85 -1.58
CA VAL A 144 9.10 -25.03 -0.57
C VAL A 144 8.51 -25.24 0.81
N ILE A 145 7.46 -24.49 1.15
CA ILE A 145 6.72 -24.58 2.41
C ILE A 145 5.28 -24.08 2.18
N ASP A 146 4.29 -24.71 2.82
CA ASP A 146 2.87 -24.35 2.75
C ASP A 146 2.24 -24.12 4.14
N GLU A 147 2.89 -24.55 5.22
CA GLU A 147 2.45 -24.31 6.61
C GLU A 147 3.03 -23.01 7.20
N LEU A 148 2.85 -21.88 6.51
CA LEU A 148 3.25 -20.56 7.02
C LEU A 148 2.14 -19.89 7.83
N ASP A 149 2.54 -19.13 8.85
CA ASP A 149 1.61 -18.20 9.49
C ASP A 149 1.14 -17.17 8.43
N PRO A 150 -0.14 -16.71 8.49
CA PRO A 150 -0.63 -15.72 7.55
C PRO A 150 0.23 -14.45 7.56
N LEU A 151 0.34 -13.81 6.39
CA LEU A 151 1.09 -12.56 6.17
C LEU A 151 2.63 -12.68 6.24
N PRO A 152 3.29 -13.60 5.50
CA PRO A 152 4.71 -13.45 5.20
C PRO A 152 4.92 -12.14 4.42
N PHE A 153 6.04 -11.44 4.66
CA PHE A 153 6.32 -10.17 3.99
C PHE A 153 7.53 -10.24 3.06
N SER A 154 8.66 -10.75 3.55
CA SER A 154 9.89 -10.83 2.78
C SER A 154 10.61 -12.15 3.00
N ILE A 155 11.31 -12.57 1.95
CA ILE A 155 12.23 -13.70 1.96
C ILE A 155 13.61 -13.22 1.50
N GLU A 156 14.65 -13.77 2.12
CA GLU A 156 16.03 -13.48 1.72
C GLU A 156 16.85 -14.77 1.74
N PRO A 157 17.34 -15.24 0.58
CA PRO A 157 18.17 -16.42 0.51
C PRO A 157 19.50 -16.25 1.26
N LEU A 158 19.82 -17.21 2.12
CA LEU A 158 21.12 -17.33 2.77
C LEU A 158 22.11 -18.10 1.87
N PRO A 159 23.43 -17.88 2.03
CA PRO A 159 24.46 -18.61 1.27
C PRO A 159 24.41 -20.13 1.40
N ASN A 160 23.77 -20.65 2.45
CA ASN A 160 23.59 -22.08 2.68
C ASN A 160 22.23 -22.62 2.25
N GLU A 161 21.62 -21.98 1.25
CA GLU A 161 20.35 -22.35 0.60
C GLU A 161 19.10 -22.27 1.50
N ARG A 162 19.25 -21.91 2.78
CA ARG A 162 18.13 -21.58 3.65
C ARG A 162 17.54 -20.22 3.30
N LEU A 163 16.33 -19.94 3.75
CA LEU A 163 15.67 -18.65 3.56
C LEU A 163 15.46 -17.98 4.91
N LEU A 164 15.83 -16.70 5.03
CA LEU A 164 15.26 -15.84 6.07
C LEU A 164 13.85 -15.45 5.66
N LEU A 165 12.92 -15.46 6.60
CA LEU A 165 11.54 -15.05 6.40
C LEU A 165 11.15 -14.03 7.46
N THR A 166 10.65 -12.86 7.03
CA THR A 166 9.91 -11.96 7.91
C THR A 166 8.43 -12.32 7.87
N GLU A 167 7.91 -12.69 9.03
CA GLU A 167 6.48 -12.82 9.27
C GLU A 167 5.99 -11.51 9.88
N LYS A 168 5.19 -10.79 9.09
CA LYS A 168 4.81 -9.40 9.30
C LYS A 168 4.36 -9.07 10.72
N THR A 169 3.67 -10.00 11.38
CA THR A 169 3.07 -9.83 12.71
C THR A 169 3.73 -10.66 13.81
N LYS A 170 4.72 -11.51 13.48
CA LYS A 170 5.30 -12.47 14.42
C LYS A 170 6.78 -12.24 14.69
N GLY A 171 7.61 -12.20 13.66
CA GLY A 171 9.06 -12.14 13.85
C GLY A 171 9.84 -12.57 12.60
N VAL A 172 11.13 -12.84 12.79
CA VAL A 172 11.98 -13.44 11.75
C VAL A 172 12.20 -14.90 12.07
N ARG A 173 12.15 -15.78 11.07
CA ARG A 173 12.55 -17.20 11.20
C ARG A 173 13.37 -17.65 9.99
N ILE A 174 13.94 -18.84 10.09
CA ILE A 174 14.64 -19.48 8.98
C ILE A 174 13.79 -20.64 8.46
N ILE A 175 13.67 -20.72 7.13
CA ILE A 175 13.08 -21.84 6.40
C ILE A 175 14.20 -22.65 5.75
N ASN A 176 14.19 -23.95 5.97
CA ASN A 176 15.13 -24.88 5.36
C ASN A 176 14.59 -25.38 4.00
N THR A 177 15.50 -25.87 3.15
CA THR A 177 15.15 -26.40 1.80
C THR A 177 14.28 -27.67 1.85
N ASN A 178 14.17 -28.32 3.00
CA ASN A 178 13.29 -29.47 3.23
C ASN A 178 11.86 -29.09 3.67
N GLY A 179 11.54 -27.79 3.72
CA GLY A 179 10.24 -27.28 4.15
C GLY A 179 10.05 -27.15 5.66
N GLU A 180 11.10 -27.37 6.45
CA GLU A 180 11.08 -27.15 7.90
C GLU A 180 11.33 -25.69 8.24
N LYS A 181 10.70 -25.21 9.32
CA LYS A 181 10.88 -23.85 9.86
C LYS A 181 11.44 -23.89 11.27
N THR A 182 12.30 -22.94 11.61
CA THR A 182 12.79 -22.77 12.98
C THR A 182 11.76 -22.04 13.86
N ASP A 183 12.01 -22.03 15.17
CA ASP A 183 11.44 -21.01 16.05
C ASP A 183 11.83 -19.60 15.57
N LEU A 184 11.12 -18.58 16.08
CA LEU A 184 11.47 -17.19 15.83
C LEU A 184 12.87 -16.88 16.37
N ILE A 185 13.64 -16.13 15.60
CA ILE A 185 14.96 -15.64 16.01
C ILE A 185 14.75 -14.68 17.19
N ASN A 186 15.38 -15.01 18.31
CA ASN A 186 15.26 -14.23 19.52
C ASN A 186 16.02 -12.89 19.38
N GLY A 187 15.52 -11.86 20.05
CA GLY A 187 16.14 -10.53 20.04
C GLY A 187 15.87 -9.67 18.80
N THR A 188 15.21 -10.18 17.75
CA THR A 188 14.80 -9.31 16.63
C THR A 188 13.79 -8.26 17.08
N PRO A 189 13.71 -7.09 16.41
CA PRO A 189 12.64 -6.12 16.57
C PRO A 189 11.26 -6.75 16.75
N ARG A 190 10.54 -6.28 17.77
CA ARG A 190 9.25 -6.84 18.14
C ARG A 190 8.21 -6.56 17.06
N ALA A 191 7.60 -7.63 16.55
CA ALA A 191 6.40 -7.56 15.73
C ALA A 191 5.13 -7.50 16.61
N PHE A 192 4.05 -6.96 16.05
CA PHE A 192 2.76 -6.84 16.72
C PHE A 192 1.64 -7.41 15.84
N ASP A 193 0.74 -8.18 16.46
CA ASP A 193 -0.34 -8.91 15.79
C ASP A 193 -1.74 -8.34 16.06
N ASP A 194 -1.85 -7.21 16.75
CA ASP A 194 -3.10 -6.47 16.90
C ASP A 194 -3.50 -5.81 15.57
N ILE A 195 -4.30 -6.55 14.81
CA ILE A 195 -4.90 -6.11 13.57
C ILE A 195 -6.31 -5.56 13.85
N TYR A 196 -6.62 -4.42 13.24
CA TYR A 196 -7.96 -3.86 13.23
C TYR A 196 -8.44 -3.62 11.80
N ARG A 197 -9.76 -3.66 11.62
CA ARG A 197 -10.44 -3.31 10.38
C ARG A 197 -11.24 -2.04 10.62
N LEU A 198 -11.20 -1.12 9.67
CA LEU A 198 -12.15 -0.01 9.67
C LEU A 198 -13.48 -0.51 9.13
N ALA A 199 -14.59 0.05 9.61
CA ALA A 199 -15.93 -0.21 9.06
C ALA A 199 -16.10 0.45 7.67
N THR A 200 -15.25 0.05 6.74
CA THR A 200 -15.26 0.43 5.33
C THR A 200 -15.48 -0.83 4.51
N ARG A 201 -16.06 -0.74 3.31
CA ARG A 201 -16.16 -1.90 2.40
C ARG A 201 -14.80 -2.44 1.95
N LEU A 202 -13.67 -1.82 2.33
CA LEU A 202 -12.32 -2.30 2.09
C LEU A 202 -11.85 -3.24 3.23
N ASP A 203 -11.70 -4.54 2.96
CA ASP A 203 -11.08 -5.57 3.81
C ASP A 203 -9.56 -5.41 3.83
N ILE A 204 -9.14 -4.25 4.32
CA ILE A 204 -7.73 -3.93 4.51
C ILE A 204 -7.43 -4.12 5.99
N GLU A 205 -6.67 -5.16 6.30
CA GLU A 205 -6.06 -5.34 7.60
C GLU A 205 -5.12 -4.18 7.90
N ARG A 206 -5.27 -3.58 9.08
CA ARG A 206 -4.43 -2.48 9.56
C ARG A 206 -3.79 -2.87 10.87
N GLY A 207 -2.54 -2.49 11.04
CA GLY A 207 -1.80 -2.67 12.28
C GLY A 207 -0.68 -1.64 12.37
N MET A 208 0.06 -1.67 13.47
CA MET A 208 1.26 -0.88 13.69
C MET A 208 2.29 -1.75 14.37
N GLY A 209 3.56 -1.61 14.00
CA GLY A 209 4.61 -2.46 14.55
C GLY A 209 4.89 -3.69 13.69
N TRP A 210 4.71 -3.60 12.38
CA TRP A 210 4.91 -4.74 11.48
C TRP A 210 6.36 -4.86 11.02
N LEU A 211 6.85 -6.09 10.85
CA LEU A 211 8.10 -6.35 10.14
C LEU A 211 7.87 -6.27 8.63
N PHE A 212 8.84 -5.68 7.93
CA PHE A 212 8.82 -5.52 6.48
C PHE A 212 9.96 -6.33 5.85
N ASP A 213 10.91 -5.68 5.18
CA ASP A 213 12.04 -6.36 4.55
C ASP A 213 13.09 -6.88 5.52
N ILE A 214 13.71 -7.97 5.11
CA ILE A 214 15.01 -8.44 5.60
C ILE A 214 15.89 -8.66 4.38
N VAL A 215 17.11 -8.13 4.39
CA VAL A 215 18.04 -8.26 3.25
C VAL A 215 19.46 -8.46 3.77
N LEU A 216 20.26 -9.27 3.06
CA LEU A 216 21.67 -9.42 3.39
C LEU A 216 22.46 -8.21 2.90
N HIS A 217 23.52 -7.87 3.63
CA HIS A 217 24.54 -6.98 3.11
C HIS A 217 25.20 -7.62 1.87
N PRO A 218 25.59 -6.86 0.82
CA PRO A 218 26.24 -7.42 -0.37
C PRO A 218 27.51 -8.26 -0.08
N ASN A 219 28.23 -7.91 0.98
CA ASN A 219 29.40 -8.63 1.51
C ASN A 219 29.07 -9.51 2.75
N TYR A 220 27.87 -10.10 2.81
CA TYR A 220 27.42 -10.89 3.96
C TYR A 220 28.36 -12.04 4.32
N ASP A 221 28.96 -12.72 3.33
CA ASP A 221 29.90 -13.82 3.58
C ASP A 221 31.13 -13.37 4.40
N ASP A 222 31.51 -12.10 4.30
CA ASP A 222 32.65 -11.55 5.03
C ASP A 222 32.24 -10.92 6.37
N ASN A 223 31.10 -10.22 6.41
CA ASN A 223 30.74 -9.37 7.55
C ASN A 223 29.53 -9.85 8.36
N GLY A 224 28.71 -10.74 7.82
CA GLY A 224 27.53 -11.31 8.46
C GLY A 224 26.37 -10.32 8.67
N TRP A 225 26.42 -9.12 8.09
CA TRP A 225 25.42 -8.08 8.33
C TRP A 225 24.10 -8.36 7.61
N ILE A 226 23.01 -8.27 8.36
CA ILE A 226 21.64 -8.41 7.90
C ILE A 226 20.90 -7.12 8.24
N TYR A 227 20.12 -6.59 7.32
CA TYR A 227 19.34 -5.38 7.50
C TYR A 227 17.88 -5.76 7.68
N LEU A 228 17.24 -5.21 8.71
CA LEU A 228 15.85 -5.47 9.04
C LEU A 228 15.08 -4.15 9.11
N TYR A 229 14.01 -4.07 8.32
CA TYR A 229 13.17 -2.90 8.19
C TYR A 229 11.79 -3.16 8.76
N PHE A 230 11.29 -2.25 9.59
CA PHE A 230 10.05 -2.48 10.34
C PHE A 230 9.36 -1.17 10.72
N GLY A 231 8.10 -1.28 11.14
CA GLY A 231 7.38 -0.22 11.85
C GLY A 231 7.84 -0.18 13.29
N ASP A 232 8.61 0.83 13.68
CA ASP A 232 8.97 1.07 15.08
C ASP A 232 7.77 1.65 15.82
N ARG A 233 7.11 0.81 16.62
CA ARG A 233 5.91 1.18 17.39
C ARG A 233 6.27 1.64 18.78
N CYS A 234 5.60 2.70 19.21
CA CYS A 234 5.75 3.27 20.53
C CYS A 234 4.40 3.66 21.14
N ASN A 235 4.26 3.49 22.47
CA ASN A 235 3.03 3.81 23.21
C ASN A 235 3.13 5.08 24.09
N ASP A 236 4.34 5.55 24.39
CA ASP A 236 4.59 6.73 25.23
C ASP A 236 5.94 7.38 24.92
N CYS A 237 6.06 8.00 23.75
CA CYS A 237 7.31 8.67 23.33
C CYS A 237 7.09 10.07 22.78
N ASN A 238 5.87 10.42 22.35
CA ASN A 238 5.57 11.76 21.89
C ASN A 238 4.24 12.27 22.44
N VAL A 239 3.95 13.53 22.17
CA VAL A 239 2.75 14.20 22.65
C VAL A 239 1.49 13.48 22.17
N ILE A 240 1.47 13.03 20.91
CA ILE A 240 0.33 12.32 20.32
C ILE A 240 0.05 11.03 21.09
N SER A 241 1.06 10.20 21.35
CA SER A 241 0.85 8.93 22.06
C SER A 241 0.38 9.15 23.50
N ARG A 242 0.95 10.16 24.19
CA ARG A 242 0.58 10.51 25.57
C ARG A 242 -0.83 11.06 25.71
N GLU A 243 -1.22 11.99 24.86
CA GLU A 243 -2.53 12.65 24.96
C GLU A 243 -3.67 11.76 24.47
N THR A 244 -3.43 10.96 23.43
CA THR A 244 -4.47 10.09 22.87
C THR A 244 -4.56 8.72 23.54
N GLY A 245 -3.51 8.32 24.27
CA GLY A 245 -3.36 6.96 24.80
C GLY A 245 -3.23 5.90 23.69
N ARG A 246 -2.92 6.29 22.45
CA ARG A 246 -2.80 5.39 21.30
C ARG A 246 -1.35 5.23 20.90
N SER A 247 -1.02 4.05 20.37
CA SER A 247 0.28 3.79 19.76
C SER A 247 0.52 4.70 18.56
N VAL A 248 1.77 5.08 18.39
CA VAL A 248 2.31 5.74 17.20
C VAL A 248 3.39 4.85 16.59
N SER A 249 3.64 5.00 15.30
CA SER A 249 4.72 4.26 14.63
C SER A 249 5.36 5.05 13.50
N MET A 250 6.58 4.65 13.16
CA MET A 250 7.28 5.06 11.93
C MET A 250 8.22 3.96 11.47
N ASN A 251 8.56 3.97 10.19
CA ASN A 251 9.58 3.06 9.66
C ASN A 251 10.93 3.27 10.37
N LYS A 252 11.65 2.18 10.59
CA LYS A 252 13.02 2.16 11.11
C LYS A 252 13.82 1.06 10.42
N LEU A 253 15.07 1.37 10.09
CA LEU A 253 16.03 0.43 9.51
C LEU A 253 17.14 0.18 10.53
N VAL A 254 17.37 -1.08 10.84
CA VAL A 254 18.51 -1.54 11.67
C VAL A 254 19.31 -2.57 10.90
N ARG A 255 20.55 -2.80 11.33
CA ARG A 255 21.33 -3.98 10.95
C ARG A 255 21.72 -4.77 12.19
N GLY A 256 22.06 -6.03 12.00
CA GLY A 256 22.53 -6.94 13.05
C GLY A 256 23.05 -8.23 12.44
N LYS A 257 23.37 -9.19 13.30
CA LYS A 257 23.87 -10.51 12.92
C LYS A 257 23.07 -11.61 13.61
N ILE A 258 22.96 -12.75 12.96
CA ILE A 258 22.35 -13.94 13.56
C ILE A 258 23.46 -14.90 13.99
N MET A 259 23.56 -15.16 15.29
CA MET A 259 24.44 -16.18 15.86
C MET A 259 23.60 -17.27 16.50
N GLY A 260 23.53 -18.44 15.86
CA GLY A 260 22.59 -19.50 16.26
C GLY A 260 21.15 -19.07 16.00
N GLN A 261 20.37 -18.91 17.07
CA GLN A 261 18.95 -18.47 17.02
C GLN A 261 18.77 -17.06 17.62
N GLU A 262 19.85 -16.28 17.73
CA GLU A 262 19.87 -14.97 18.41
C GLU A 262 20.29 -13.84 17.45
N TRP A 263 19.54 -12.74 17.49
CA TRP A 263 19.87 -11.47 16.84
C TRP A 263 20.81 -10.66 17.75
N THR A 264 21.94 -10.25 17.19
CA THR A 264 23.06 -9.68 17.93
C THR A 264 23.68 -8.51 17.18
N GLU A 265 24.49 -7.71 17.86
CA GLU A 265 25.22 -6.57 17.27
C GLU A 265 24.30 -5.55 16.56
N GLU A 266 23.12 -5.27 17.13
CA GLU A 266 22.16 -4.37 16.49
C GLU A 266 22.68 -2.92 16.42
N GLU A 267 22.59 -2.34 15.23
CA GLU A 267 22.89 -0.93 14.96
C GLU A 267 21.74 -0.26 14.20
N THR A 268 21.39 0.97 14.58
CA THR A 268 20.38 1.75 13.83
C THR A 268 21.02 2.40 12.61
N ILE A 269 20.50 2.05 11.43
CA ILE A 269 20.92 2.59 10.14
C ILE A 269 20.13 3.85 9.79
N TRP A 270 18.83 3.84 10.06
CA TRP A 270 18.00 5.02 9.88
C TRP A 270 16.78 5.00 10.79
N GLN A 271 16.44 6.17 11.33
CA GLN A 271 15.24 6.39 12.11
C GLN A 271 14.67 7.79 11.83
N ALA A 272 13.35 7.87 11.69
CA ALA A 272 12.66 9.16 11.63
C ALA A 272 12.76 9.90 12.98
N LYS A 273 12.70 11.24 12.94
CA LYS A 273 12.56 12.03 14.17
C LYS A 273 11.26 11.65 14.88
N MET A 274 11.29 11.56 16.21
CA MET A 274 10.16 11.11 17.04
C MET A 274 8.88 11.96 16.88
N GLU A 275 9.02 13.23 16.50
CA GLU A 275 7.88 14.11 16.17
C GLU A 275 7.07 13.66 14.95
N HIS A 276 7.67 12.84 14.08
CA HIS A 276 7.01 12.26 12.90
C HIS A 276 6.37 10.89 13.18
N TYR A 277 6.44 10.40 14.42
CA TYR A 277 5.71 9.19 14.81
C TYR A 277 4.23 9.52 14.91
N GLY A 278 3.42 8.85 14.09
CA GLY A 278 1.98 9.13 13.99
C GLY A 278 1.12 7.89 14.20
N PRO A 279 -0.21 8.06 14.36
CA PRO A 279 -1.14 6.96 14.58
C PRO A 279 -1.54 6.22 13.28
N ALA A 280 -0.88 6.53 12.15
CA ALA A 280 -1.18 5.92 10.87
C ALA A 280 -0.65 4.47 10.81
N GLY A 281 -1.53 3.53 10.48
CA GLY A 281 -1.18 2.11 10.36
C GLY A 281 -0.18 1.80 9.24
N ASP A 282 0.42 0.62 9.31
CA ASP A 282 1.55 0.16 8.49
C ASP A 282 1.20 -0.27 7.05
N VAL A 283 -0.08 -0.32 6.70
CA VAL A 283 -0.57 -0.63 5.35
C VAL A 283 0.10 0.22 4.25
N GLY A 284 0.32 1.50 4.53
CA GLY A 284 0.88 2.45 3.57
C GLY A 284 2.36 2.74 3.78
N ALA A 285 3.06 2.00 4.65
CA ALA A 285 4.40 2.35 5.15
C ALA A 285 5.53 2.23 4.11
N GLY A 286 5.24 1.67 2.94
CA GLY A 286 6.29 1.16 2.06
C GLY A 286 6.84 -0.12 2.66
N GLY A 287 8.16 -0.25 2.82
CA GLY A 287 8.72 -1.41 3.51
C GLY A 287 9.85 -2.13 2.80
N ARG A 288 10.39 -1.60 1.70
CA ARG A 288 11.45 -2.26 0.94
C ARG A 288 12.81 -1.60 1.07
N VAL A 289 13.84 -2.43 1.02
CA VAL A 289 15.25 -2.10 1.08
C VAL A 289 15.97 -2.67 -0.14
N ALA A 290 16.89 -1.93 -0.74
CA ALA A 290 17.74 -2.42 -1.83
C ALA A 290 19.15 -1.85 -1.71
N PHE A 291 20.15 -2.66 -2.02
CA PHE A 291 21.55 -2.23 -2.08
C PHE A 291 21.97 -1.95 -3.52
N ASP A 292 22.78 -0.91 -3.72
CA ASP A 292 23.53 -0.75 -4.96
C ASP A 292 24.92 -1.39 -4.89
N ASN A 293 25.65 -1.34 -6.00
CA ASN A 293 27.02 -1.85 -6.09
C ASN A 293 28.09 -0.90 -5.54
N TYR A 294 27.69 0.21 -4.90
CA TYR A 294 28.58 1.27 -4.43
C TYR A 294 28.55 1.46 -2.90
N GLY A 295 27.86 0.56 -2.18
CA GLY A 295 27.78 0.59 -0.72
C GLY A 295 26.66 1.51 -0.20
N HIS A 296 25.65 1.82 -1.02
CA HIS A 296 24.48 2.53 -0.57
C HIS A 296 23.30 1.60 -0.32
N VAL A 297 22.47 2.00 0.64
CA VAL A 297 21.20 1.37 0.99
C VAL A 297 20.07 2.33 0.64
N TYR A 298 19.17 1.87 -0.22
CA TYR A 298 17.94 2.55 -0.55
C TYR A 298 16.79 1.92 0.22
N PHE A 299 15.89 2.73 0.74
CA PHE A 299 14.69 2.21 1.40
C PHE A 299 13.49 3.12 1.22
N SER A 300 12.31 2.51 1.17
CA SER A 300 11.05 3.21 0.92
C SER A 300 10.32 3.54 2.22
N VAL A 301 9.95 4.82 2.37
CA VAL A 301 9.00 5.28 3.39
C VAL A 301 7.75 5.77 2.65
N GLY A 302 6.64 5.05 2.82
CA GLY A 302 5.36 5.43 2.23
C GLY A 302 4.63 6.52 3.02
N MET A 303 3.31 6.63 2.81
CA MET A 303 2.50 7.65 3.49
C MET A 303 2.23 7.23 4.95
N LYS A 304 2.94 7.88 5.88
CA LYS A 304 2.70 7.79 7.33
C LYS A 304 2.03 9.05 7.92
N GLY A 305 1.94 10.13 7.13
CA GLY A 305 1.36 11.42 7.52
C GLY A 305 -0.18 11.52 7.48
N GLY A 306 -0.90 10.41 7.27
CA GLY A 306 -2.37 10.37 7.20
C GLY A 306 -2.93 10.14 5.79
N SER A 307 -4.24 9.88 5.70
CA SER A 307 -4.94 9.37 4.51
C SER A 307 -5.11 10.37 3.36
N ASN A 308 -4.73 11.63 3.54
CA ASN A 308 -4.91 12.70 2.54
C ASN A 308 -3.60 13.12 1.86
N HIS A 309 -2.59 12.24 1.81
CA HIS A 309 -1.32 12.47 1.13
C HIS A 309 -0.48 13.65 1.67
N ARG A 310 -0.83 14.18 2.86
CA ARG A 310 -0.07 15.26 3.50
C ARG A 310 1.35 14.82 3.84
N GLY A 311 2.30 15.73 3.61
CA GLY A 311 3.73 15.51 3.86
C GLY A 311 4.48 14.83 2.71
N ILE A 312 3.81 14.17 1.75
CA ILE A 312 4.49 13.46 0.65
C ILE A 312 5.38 14.40 -0.19
N GLN A 313 4.93 15.63 -0.43
CA GLN A 313 5.68 16.66 -1.14
C GLN A 313 6.58 17.51 -0.21
N ASP A 314 6.41 17.39 1.10
CA ASP A 314 7.18 18.14 2.08
C ASP A 314 8.47 17.40 2.43
N LEU A 315 9.61 18.02 2.12
CA LEU A 315 10.95 17.47 2.34
C LEU A 315 11.38 17.51 3.82
N SER A 316 10.69 18.29 4.66
CA SER A 316 10.91 18.30 6.11
C SER A 316 10.34 17.05 6.80
N THR A 317 9.50 16.27 6.10
CA THR A 317 8.91 15.03 6.59
C THR A 317 9.51 13.80 5.89
N PRO A 318 9.56 12.64 6.55
CA PRO A 318 10.10 11.42 5.94
C PRO A 318 9.09 10.70 5.03
N TYR A 319 7.84 11.17 4.95
CA TYR A 319 6.75 10.42 4.32
C TYR A 319 6.81 10.48 2.80
N GLY A 320 6.52 9.37 2.14
CA GLY A 320 6.41 9.31 0.67
C GLY A 320 7.72 9.56 -0.06
N LYS A 321 8.81 8.97 0.45
CA LYS A 321 10.19 9.16 -0.02
C LYS A 321 10.85 7.81 -0.29
N VAL A 322 11.79 7.81 -1.23
CA VAL A 322 12.88 6.83 -1.21
C VAL A 322 14.07 7.53 -0.59
N HIS A 323 14.63 6.93 0.46
CA HIS A 323 15.83 7.40 1.12
C HIS A 323 17.05 6.62 0.63
N ARG A 324 18.21 7.27 0.64
CA ARG A 324 19.53 6.69 0.37
C ARG A 324 20.50 7.07 1.49
N VAL A 325 21.15 6.07 2.07
CA VAL A 325 22.24 6.19 3.05
C VAL A 325 23.40 5.29 2.61
N ASN A 326 24.59 5.46 3.19
CA ASN A 326 25.65 4.46 3.12
C ASN A 326 25.26 3.22 3.93
N ASP A 327 25.92 2.08 3.71
CA ASP A 327 25.71 0.84 4.47
C ASP A 327 25.79 1.03 6.00
N ASP A 328 26.61 1.96 6.49
CA ASP A 328 26.71 2.32 7.91
C ASP A 328 25.65 3.33 8.42
N GLY A 329 24.73 3.76 7.55
CA GLY A 329 23.67 4.73 7.86
C GLY A 329 24.09 6.21 7.71
N SER A 330 25.35 6.51 7.42
CA SER A 330 25.78 7.88 7.14
C SER A 330 25.19 8.40 5.83
N VAL A 331 25.04 9.72 5.71
CA VAL A 331 24.43 10.33 4.51
C VAL A 331 25.48 10.53 3.40
N PRO A 332 25.28 10.00 2.19
CA PRO A 332 26.15 10.24 1.04
C PRO A 332 26.21 11.74 0.70
N ARG A 333 27.41 12.24 0.43
CA ARG A 333 27.63 13.68 0.13
C ARG A 333 26.97 14.14 -1.17
N ASP A 334 26.75 13.21 -2.09
CA ASP A 334 26.11 13.42 -3.38
C ASP A 334 24.58 13.21 -3.31
N ASN A 335 23.98 13.04 -2.12
CA ASN A 335 22.52 13.04 -2.00
C ASN A 335 21.96 14.38 -2.49
N PRO A 336 20.79 14.40 -3.17
CA PRO A 336 20.21 15.63 -3.74
C PRO A 336 19.97 16.75 -2.74
N PHE A 337 19.87 16.41 -1.45
CA PHE A 337 19.59 17.33 -0.35
C PHE A 337 20.62 17.27 0.78
N ALA A 338 21.83 16.74 0.53
CA ALA A 338 22.85 16.56 1.56
C ALA A 338 23.23 17.87 2.28
N ASP A 339 23.25 18.99 1.55
CA ASP A 339 23.69 20.30 2.05
C ASP A 339 22.57 21.13 2.73
N ARG A 340 21.38 20.54 2.93
CA ARG A 340 20.23 21.23 3.53
C ARG A 340 19.95 20.73 4.95
N ASP A 341 19.72 21.65 5.88
CA ASP A 341 19.39 21.34 7.28
C ASP A 341 17.87 21.29 7.55
N ASP A 342 17.07 21.87 6.66
CA ASP A 342 15.62 22.00 6.81
C ASP A 342 14.84 20.77 6.31
N VAL A 343 15.55 19.72 5.87
CA VAL A 343 14.99 18.52 5.23
C VAL A 343 15.65 17.25 5.75
N TYR A 344 15.05 16.09 5.48
CA TYR A 344 15.74 14.82 5.65
C TYR A 344 16.82 14.66 4.56
N ARG A 345 18.10 14.81 4.94
CA ARG A 345 19.24 14.69 4.03
C ARG A 345 19.38 13.32 3.36
N SER A 346 18.78 12.28 3.95
CA SER A 346 18.74 10.95 3.33
C SER A 346 17.75 10.85 2.18
N ILE A 347 16.89 11.85 1.90
CA ILE A 347 15.94 11.77 0.78
C ILE A 347 16.70 11.70 -0.56
N TYR A 348 16.38 10.69 -1.36
CA TYR A 348 16.85 10.54 -2.73
C TYR A 348 15.77 10.94 -3.75
N THR A 349 14.54 10.45 -3.57
CA THR A 349 13.37 10.89 -4.34
C THR A 349 12.14 11.06 -3.46
N TYR A 350 11.14 11.81 -3.92
CA TYR A 350 9.93 12.15 -3.18
C TYR A 350 8.70 12.14 -4.09
N GLY A 351 7.50 12.25 -3.50
CA GLY A 351 6.25 12.19 -4.26
C GLY A 351 5.61 10.80 -4.29
N HIS A 352 6.10 9.86 -3.47
CA HIS A 352 5.65 8.47 -3.48
C HIS A 352 4.46 8.24 -2.54
N ARG A 353 3.49 7.43 -2.94
CA ARG A 353 2.35 7.08 -2.09
C ARG A 353 2.68 5.94 -1.12
N SER A 354 2.90 4.74 -1.66
CA SER A 354 3.15 3.52 -0.86
C SER A 354 3.99 2.53 -1.68
N PRO A 355 5.30 2.76 -1.87
CA PRO A 355 6.15 1.87 -2.68
C PRO A 355 6.22 0.48 -2.04
N GLN A 356 5.76 -0.56 -2.74
CA GLN A 356 5.74 -1.94 -2.21
C GLN A 356 6.89 -2.82 -2.70
N GLY A 357 7.41 -2.55 -3.90
CA GLY A 357 8.59 -3.21 -4.48
C GLY A 357 9.71 -2.20 -4.70
N LEU A 358 10.94 -2.62 -4.46
CA LEU A 358 12.17 -1.87 -4.77
C LEU A 358 13.27 -2.89 -5.06
N GLU A 359 13.99 -2.71 -6.15
CA GLU A 359 15.11 -3.56 -6.56
C GLU A 359 16.15 -2.67 -7.25
N PHE A 360 17.42 -3.05 -7.14
CA PHE A 360 18.49 -2.39 -7.87
C PHE A 360 18.82 -3.19 -9.13
N ASP A 361 18.64 -2.57 -10.29
CA ASP A 361 19.02 -3.19 -11.56
C ASP A 361 20.56 -3.21 -11.69
N LYS A 362 21.13 -4.42 -11.70
CA LYS A 362 22.58 -4.66 -11.77
C LYS A 362 23.11 -4.79 -13.20
N SER A 363 22.25 -4.67 -14.22
CA SER A 363 22.60 -4.95 -15.62
C SER A 363 23.64 -4.02 -16.25
#